data_AF-A0A8C1RPI2-F1
#
_entry.id   AF-A0A8C1RPI2-F1
#
_cell.length_a   1.000
_cell.length_b   1.000
_cell.length_c   1.000
_cell.angle_alpha   90.00
_cell.angle_beta   90.00
_cell.angle_gamma   90.00
#
_symmetry.space_group_name_H-M   'P 1'
#
loop_
_entity.id
_entity.type
_entity.pdbx_description
1 polymer ?
#
loop_
_entity_poly.entity_id
_entity_poly.type
_entity_poly.pdbx_seq_one_letter_code
_entity_poly.pdbx_strand_id
1 'polypeptide(L)'
;MTSIKTGDADAITVDGEHVYLAGLINYDLHPIIAENNKAVCSYAVAVVKSDTDFSINDLKGKTSCHSCYQSPGGWNIPIGRLVAQNKLPWDGPDDMPLEKAVSQFFLSSCIPGISKALYTHLCQACQGDCSCSQNEKYSGDEGALQCLKSGHGQVAFMCQDGIPSSERQNYQLLCMDGSRKSVEEYKDCYLAKEPHHAVITRKDADSQHIYKVLKQILASDLFSSAAFGGKDLMFSDATTELIELPKSMDSFLYQREDYYEAMRALKAGNPPAPRQDGKIEWCTISHAEQQKCDNLQIPSMECRRASSVEECIKKIMRKEADALAVDGGEVYIAGKCGLVPVMVEQSNQQSCNDGGEASSYFVVAVVRKGSGVTWNTLKGRKSCHTGLNRNAGWKVPDSAICGKTPDCTLLKAALLVLILSQTCVNCVKCKASSGEIYYGYDGAFRCLAEKTGEVAFIKHTIVGDYTDGKGPDWAKDLKSEDFELICPESPDTTVKHTEFGKCNLAKVPAHAVITREDARKDVVNVLKQAQLNSDKLFKSEGERNLLFSDTTKCLQETTQTLKEFLTKNYIDMIERTYETGQGEPGIQCIYDFLQYLMNSRSKQMDFC
;
A
#
# COMPACT_ATOMS: atom_id res chain seq x y z
N MET A 1 -4.15 15.56 -20.02
CA MET A 1 -2.95 15.22 -19.22
C MET A 1 -1.78 16.16 -19.48
N THR A 2 -1.25 16.26 -20.72
CA THR A 2 -0.14 17.19 -21.04
C THR A 2 -0.44 18.63 -20.61
N SER A 3 -1.62 19.16 -20.97
CA SER A 3 -2.06 20.51 -20.56
C SER A 3 -2.12 20.69 -19.04
N ILE A 4 -2.43 19.64 -18.29
CA ILE A 4 -2.42 19.70 -16.82
C ILE A 4 -0.98 19.78 -16.32
N LYS A 5 -0.09 18.94 -16.84
CA LYS A 5 1.33 18.98 -16.48
C LYS A 5 1.99 20.32 -16.82
N THR A 6 1.64 20.94 -17.96
CA THR A 6 2.22 22.22 -18.40
C THR A 6 1.60 23.45 -17.73
N GLY A 7 0.50 23.29 -16.99
CA GLY A 7 -0.18 24.41 -16.32
C GLY A 7 -1.28 25.09 -17.14
N ASP A 8 -1.59 24.60 -18.34
CA ASP A 8 -2.65 25.13 -19.20
C ASP A 8 -4.07 24.71 -18.74
N ALA A 9 -4.15 23.67 -17.92
CA ALA A 9 -5.35 23.19 -17.26
C ALA A 9 -5.03 22.71 -15.83
N ASP A 10 -6.04 22.62 -14.96
CA ASP A 10 -5.84 22.18 -13.57
C ASP A 10 -6.30 20.76 -13.30
N ALA A 11 -7.38 20.32 -13.96
CA ALA A 11 -7.99 19.03 -13.67
C ALA A 11 -8.74 18.47 -14.88
N ILE A 12 -8.90 17.15 -14.90
CA ILE A 12 -9.76 16.42 -15.84
C ILE A 12 -10.25 15.13 -15.18
N THR A 13 -11.50 14.75 -15.43
CA THR A 13 -12.03 13.43 -15.04
C THR A 13 -11.62 12.40 -16.07
N VAL A 14 -11.10 11.26 -15.62
CA VAL A 14 -10.60 10.19 -16.50
C VAL A 14 -10.96 8.81 -15.98
N ASP A 15 -11.00 7.83 -16.88
CA ASP A 15 -11.18 6.42 -16.55
C ASP A 15 -9.95 5.78 -15.87
N GLY A 16 -10.08 4.53 -15.42
CA GLY A 16 -9.01 3.81 -14.73
C GLY A 16 -7.71 3.67 -15.55
N GLU A 17 -7.80 3.40 -16.86
CA GLU A 17 -6.61 3.29 -17.74
C GLU A 17 -5.86 4.63 -17.77
N HIS A 18 -6.59 5.73 -17.87
CA HIS A 18 -6.01 7.06 -17.90
C HIS A 18 -5.51 7.51 -16.51
N VAL A 19 -6.08 7.02 -15.40
CA VAL A 19 -5.45 7.19 -14.07
C VAL A 19 -4.08 6.51 -14.02
N TYR A 20 -3.93 5.32 -14.61
CA TYR A 20 -2.62 4.66 -14.76
C TYR A 20 -1.65 5.52 -15.57
N LEU A 21 -2.05 5.94 -16.77
CA LEU A 21 -1.21 6.77 -17.62
C LEU A 21 -0.81 8.07 -16.92
N ALA A 22 -1.75 8.74 -16.26
CA ALA A 22 -1.52 9.98 -15.54
C ALA A 22 -0.45 9.87 -14.43
N GLY A 23 -0.34 8.70 -13.80
CA GLY A 23 0.66 8.46 -12.74
C GLY A 23 2.06 8.12 -13.25
N LEU A 24 2.24 7.90 -14.56
CA LEU A 24 3.55 7.63 -15.13
C LEU A 24 4.45 8.88 -15.05
N ILE A 25 5.77 8.68 -14.97
CA ILE A 25 6.78 9.75 -14.77
C ILE A 25 6.67 10.89 -15.80
N ASN A 26 6.23 10.57 -17.02
CA ASN A 26 6.04 11.57 -18.07
C ASN A 26 4.88 12.54 -17.79
N TYR A 27 3.95 12.23 -16.89
CA TYR A 27 2.86 13.11 -16.47
C TYR A 27 2.95 13.50 -14.98
N ASP A 28 3.26 12.53 -14.10
CA ASP A 28 3.37 12.69 -12.65
C ASP A 28 2.15 13.36 -11.98
N LEU A 29 0.97 13.03 -12.49
CA LEU A 29 -0.33 13.48 -11.98
C LEU A 29 -0.89 12.44 -10.98
N HIS A 30 -1.87 12.83 -10.18
CA HIS A 30 -2.50 11.94 -9.21
C HIS A 30 -4.01 12.17 -9.12
N PRO A 31 -4.80 11.14 -8.74
CA PRO A 31 -6.23 11.28 -8.53
C PRO A 31 -6.52 12.00 -7.21
N ILE A 32 -7.48 12.92 -7.24
CA ILE A 32 -7.91 13.72 -6.07
C ILE A 32 -9.39 13.59 -5.73
N ILE A 33 -10.22 13.16 -6.67
CA ILE A 33 -11.67 13.00 -6.48
C ILE A 33 -12.10 11.76 -7.26
N ALA A 34 -12.91 10.87 -6.67
CA ALA A 34 -13.55 9.77 -7.37
C ALA A 34 -15.02 10.08 -7.64
N GLU A 35 -15.51 9.64 -8.80
CA GLU A 35 -16.95 9.53 -9.03
C GLU A 35 -17.53 8.38 -8.20
N ASN A 36 -18.67 8.62 -7.57
CA ASN A 36 -19.50 7.55 -7.05
C ASN A 36 -20.64 7.29 -8.03
N ASN A 37 -20.57 6.14 -8.69
CA ASN A 37 -21.61 5.63 -9.56
C ASN A 37 -21.54 4.10 -9.57
N LYS A 38 -22.52 3.46 -10.23
CA LYS A 38 -22.30 2.10 -10.68
C LYS A 38 -21.27 2.16 -11.81
N ALA A 39 -20.06 1.64 -11.57
CA ALA A 39 -19.01 1.61 -12.59
C ALA A 39 -19.51 0.92 -13.87
N VAL A 40 -19.06 1.40 -15.04
CA VAL A 40 -19.41 0.86 -16.37
C VAL A 40 -19.16 -0.64 -16.42
N CYS A 41 -18.03 -1.10 -15.88
CA CYS A 41 -17.73 -2.51 -15.66
C CYS A 41 -17.31 -2.77 -14.20
N SER A 42 -18.27 -3.02 -13.30
CA SER A 42 -17.92 -3.25 -11.89
C SER A 42 -16.94 -4.42 -11.70
N TYR A 43 -17.15 -5.55 -12.39
CA TYR A 43 -16.23 -6.69 -12.36
C TYR A 43 -16.06 -7.25 -13.76
N ALA A 44 -14.83 -7.24 -14.28
CA ALA A 44 -14.50 -7.94 -15.51
C ALA A 44 -14.33 -9.44 -15.22
N VAL A 45 -14.93 -10.29 -16.05
CA VAL A 45 -14.94 -11.75 -15.84
C VAL A 45 -14.61 -12.51 -17.12
N ALA A 46 -14.07 -13.72 -16.96
CA ALA A 46 -13.97 -14.72 -18.01
C ALA A 46 -15.07 -15.77 -17.83
N VAL A 47 -16.02 -15.80 -18.76
CA VAL A 47 -17.23 -16.64 -18.70
C VAL A 47 -17.07 -17.83 -19.63
N VAL A 48 -17.40 -19.02 -19.16
CA VAL A 48 -17.47 -20.25 -19.96
C VAL A 48 -18.79 -20.96 -19.75
N LYS A 49 -19.18 -21.85 -20.66
CA LYS A 49 -20.32 -22.75 -20.43
C LYS A 49 -19.97 -23.75 -19.32
N SER A 50 -20.96 -24.09 -18.49
CA SER A 50 -20.78 -24.96 -17.32
C SER A 50 -20.32 -26.39 -17.66
N ASP A 51 -20.52 -26.85 -18.89
CA ASP A 51 -20.17 -28.20 -19.37
C ASP A 51 -18.72 -28.32 -19.88
N THR A 52 -17.97 -27.22 -19.90
CA THR A 52 -16.55 -27.21 -20.26
C THR A 52 -15.68 -27.68 -19.10
N ASP A 53 -14.42 -28.05 -19.34
CA ASP A 53 -13.50 -28.61 -18.33
C ASP A 53 -12.14 -27.88 -18.20
N PHE A 54 -11.90 -26.84 -19.00
CA PHE A 54 -10.62 -26.10 -19.06
C PHE A 54 -10.53 -24.88 -18.11
N SER A 55 -9.36 -24.59 -17.56
CA SER A 55 -9.15 -23.43 -16.67
C SER A 55 -8.71 -22.17 -17.43
N ILE A 56 -8.51 -21.07 -16.70
CA ILE A 56 -7.88 -19.85 -17.26
C ILE A 56 -6.47 -20.14 -17.85
N ASN A 57 -5.80 -21.21 -17.42
CA ASN A 57 -4.47 -21.58 -17.89
C ASN A 57 -4.49 -22.30 -19.25
N ASP A 58 -5.67 -22.76 -19.68
CA ASP A 58 -5.86 -23.62 -20.84
C ASP A 58 -6.44 -22.86 -22.04
N LEU A 59 -6.38 -21.52 -22.01
CA LEU A 59 -6.98 -20.64 -23.02
C LEU A 59 -6.23 -20.64 -24.36
N LYS A 60 -4.96 -21.05 -24.38
CA LYS A 60 -4.17 -21.11 -25.62
C LYS A 60 -4.82 -22.06 -26.62
N GLY A 61 -5.06 -21.56 -27.83
CA GLY A 61 -5.71 -22.30 -28.91
C GLY A 61 -7.23 -22.47 -28.75
N LYS A 62 -7.86 -21.81 -27.77
CA LYS A 62 -9.33 -21.73 -27.67
C LYS A 62 -9.86 -20.60 -28.56
N THR A 63 -11.18 -20.57 -28.76
CA THR A 63 -11.86 -19.43 -29.39
C THR A 63 -12.41 -18.47 -28.33
N SER A 64 -12.38 -17.16 -28.60
CA SER A 64 -12.80 -16.13 -27.62
C SER A 64 -13.82 -15.13 -28.16
N CYS A 65 -14.70 -14.66 -27.27
CA CYS A 65 -15.65 -13.57 -27.51
C CYS A 65 -15.29 -12.38 -26.61
N HIS A 66 -15.28 -11.18 -27.16
CA HIS A 66 -14.93 -9.96 -26.43
C HIS A 66 -16.02 -8.91 -26.64
N SER A 67 -16.36 -8.15 -25.60
CA SER A 67 -17.43 -7.14 -25.73
C SER A 67 -17.07 -6.02 -26.70
N CYS A 68 -15.85 -5.49 -26.63
CA CYS A 68 -15.30 -4.52 -27.59
C CYS A 68 -13.78 -4.38 -27.38
N TYR A 69 -13.05 -4.06 -28.44
CA TYR A 69 -11.64 -3.68 -28.38
C TYR A 69 -11.47 -2.41 -27.53
N GLN A 70 -10.45 -2.39 -26.67
CA GLN A 70 -10.19 -1.31 -25.70
C GLN A 70 -11.29 -1.09 -24.64
N SER A 71 -12.31 -1.95 -24.53
CA SER A 71 -13.25 -1.85 -23.43
C SER A 71 -12.67 -2.45 -22.13
N PRO A 72 -13.07 -1.96 -20.95
CA PRO A 72 -12.57 -2.46 -19.66
C PRO A 72 -12.79 -3.96 -19.47
N GLY A 73 -14.03 -4.43 -19.60
CA GLY A 73 -14.40 -5.83 -19.41
C GLY A 73 -14.10 -6.74 -20.60
N GLY A 74 -14.01 -6.20 -21.81
CA GLY A 74 -13.84 -6.97 -23.03
C GLY A 74 -12.39 -7.10 -23.49
N TRP A 75 -11.51 -6.16 -23.15
CA TRP A 75 -10.13 -6.15 -23.66
C TRP A 75 -9.10 -5.77 -22.63
N ASN A 76 -9.17 -4.56 -22.07
CA ASN A 76 -8.10 -3.98 -21.27
C ASN A 76 -7.79 -4.81 -20.01
N ILE A 77 -8.80 -5.11 -19.19
CA ILE A 77 -8.61 -5.91 -17.98
C ILE A 77 -8.28 -7.36 -18.34
N PRO A 78 -9.05 -8.08 -19.18
CA PRO A 78 -8.77 -9.48 -19.45
C PRO A 78 -7.41 -9.74 -20.08
N ILE A 79 -7.08 -9.04 -21.16
CA ILE A 79 -5.81 -9.24 -21.86
C ILE A 79 -4.65 -8.77 -20.99
N GLY A 80 -4.78 -7.60 -20.35
CA GLY A 80 -3.77 -7.09 -19.42
C GLY A 80 -3.48 -8.08 -18.29
N ARG A 81 -4.51 -8.70 -17.71
CA ARG A 81 -4.34 -9.71 -16.65
C ARG A 81 -3.74 -11.01 -17.12
N LEU A 82 -4.11 -11.47 -18.31
CA LEU A 82 -3.50 -12.67 -18.89
C LEU A 82 -2.01 -12.46 -19.17
N VAL A 83 -1.62 -11.29 -19.67
CA VAL A 83 -0.21 -10.92 -19.87
C VAL A 83 0.52 -10.79 -18.53
N ALA A 84 -0.03 -10.00 -17.59
CA ALA A 84 0.58 -9.75 -16.27
C ALA A 84 0.86 -11.04 -15.47
N GLN A 85 0.04 -12.07 -15.66
CA GLN A 85 0.22 -13.36 -14.99
C GLN A 85 0.87 -14.44 -15.87
N ASN A 86 1.50 -14.06 -16.99
CA ASN A 86 2.18 -14.98 -17.92
C ASN A 86 1.28 -16.10 -18.48
N LYS A 87 -0.04 -15.90 -18.49
CA LYS A 87 -1.01 -16.82 -19.09
C LYS A 87 -1.16 -16.58 -20.60
N LEU A 88 -0.97 -15.34 -21.04
CA LEU A 88 -0.77 -14.95 -22.44
C LEU A 88 0.66 -14.40 -22.59
N PRO A 89 1.60 -15.16 -23.18
CA PRO A 89 2.98 -14.70 -23.34
C PRO A 89 3.08 -13.51 -24.29
N TRP A 90 3.58 -12.37 -23.79
CA TRP A 90 3.90 -11.19 -24.58
C TRP A 90 4.90 -10.32 -23.84
N ASP A 91 6.12 -10.21 -24.38
CA ASP A 91 7.24 -9.55 -23.70
C ASP A 91 7.19 -8.02 -23.85
N GLY A 92 6.37 -7.51 -24.78
CA GLY A 92 6.15 -6.09 -24.99
C GLY A 92 6.11 -5.67 -26.46
N PRO A 93 5.85 -4.38 -26.72
CA PRO A 93 5.64 -3.86 -28.07
C PRO A 93 6.92 -3.85 -28.92
N ASP A 94 8.10 -3.92 -28.31
CA ASP A 94 9.38 -3.97 -29.02
C ASP A 94 9.58 -5.27 -29.81
N ASP A 95 8.97 -6.38 -29.37
CA ASP A 95 8.99 -7.66 -30.08
C ASP A 95 7.86 -7.74 -31.14
N MET A 96 6.62 -7.52 -30.71
CA MET A 96 5.46 -7.52 -31.59
C MET A 96 4.28 -6.74 -31.04
N PRO A 97 3.35 -6.25 -31.90
CA PRO A 97 2.09 -5.66 -31.42
C PRO A 97 1.28 -6.65 -30.59
N LEU A 98 0.63 -6.17 -29.52
CA LEU A 98 -0.19 -6.98 -28.63
C LEU A 98 -1.29 -7.73 -29.38
N GLU A 99 -1.97 -7.07 -30.32
CA GLU A 99 -3.03 -7.68 -31.12
C GLU A 99 -2.51 -8.88 -31.91
N LYS A 100 -1.27 -8.80 -32.40
CA LYS A 100 -0.64 -9.93 -33.10
C LYS A 100 -0.34 -11.08 -32.15
N ALA A 101 0.08 -10.81 -30.91
CA ALA A 101 0.29 -11.84 -29.89
C ALA A 101 -1.04 -12.54 -29.52
N VAL A 102 -2.11 -11.76 -29.31
CA VAL A 102 -3.46 -12.29 -29.07
C VAL A 102 -3.96 -13.12 -30.25
N SER A 103 -3.70 -12.68 -31.49
CA SER A 103 -4.04 -13.41 -32.72
C SER A 103 -3.31 -14.73 -32.88
N GLN A 104 -2.13 -14.90 -32.25
CA GLN A 104 -1.40 -16.17 -32.23
C GLN A 104 -1.77 -17.05 -31.04
N PHE A 105 -2.31 -16.44 -29.98
CA PHE A 105 -2.68 -17.13 -28.75
C PHE A 105 -4.02 -17.85 -28.87
N PHE A 106 -5.06 -17.16 -29.36
CA PHE A 106 -6.39 -17.77 -29.61
C PHE A 106 -6.46 -18.36 -31.02
N LEU A 107 -7.24 -19.42 -31.18
CA LEU A 107 -7.47 -20.05 -32.49
C LEU A 107 -8.24 -19.13 -33.44
N SER A 108 -9.26 -18.46 -32.91
CA SER A 108 -10.02 -17.40 -33.56
C SER A 108 -10.82 -16.63 -32.52
N SER A 109 -11.18 -15.38 -32.81
CA SER A 109 -11.93 -14.55 -31.89
C SER A 109 -13.02 -13.76 -32.58
N CYS A 110 -13.96 -13.25 -31.78
CA CYS A 110 -14.72 -12.06 -32.13
C CYS A 110 -14.33 -10.91 -31.20
N ILE A 111 -13.62 -9.93 -31.75
CA ILE A 111 -13.19 -8.70 -31.07
C ILE A 111 -13.72 -7.50 -31.85
N PRO A 112 -14.96 -7.07 -31.61
CA PRO A 112 -15.52 -5.88 -32.23
C PRO A 112 -14.58 -4.68 -32.04
N GLY A 113 -14.41 -3.83 -33.06
CA GLY A 113 -13.56 -2.64 -33.04
C GLY A 113 -12.10 -2.87 -33.43
N ILE A 114 -11.63 -4.13 -33.50
CA ILE A 114 -10.26 -4.42 -33.93
C ILE A 114 -10.14 -4.32 -35.46
N SER A 115 -8.94 -3.98 -35.97
CA SER A 115 -8.72 -3.88 -37.41
C SER A 115 -8.80 -5.25 -38.10
N LYS A 116 -9.97 -5.55 -38.68
CA LYS A 116 -10.21 -6.78 -39.48
C LYS A 116 -9.22 -6.94 -40.65
N ALA A 117 -8.75 -5.83 -41.22
CA ALA A 117 -7.80 -5.85 -42.33
C ALA A 117 -6.40 -6.34 -41.91
N LEU A 118 -5.98 -6.03 -40.67
CA LEU A 118 -4.68 -6.43 -40.13
C LEU A 118 -4.73 -7.76 -39.38
N TYR A 119 -5.86 -8.04 -38.71
CA TYR A 119 -6.01 -9.18 -37.81
C TYR A 119 -7.29 -9.98 -38.13
N THR A 120 -7.30 -10.65 -39.28
CA THR A 120 -8.48 -11.39 -39.78
C THR A 120 -8.99 -12.46 -38.80
N HIS A 121 -8.08 -13.19 -38.14
CA HIS A 121 -8.42 -14.22 -37.14
C HIS A 121 -9.17 -13.66 -35.93
N LEU A 122 -8.94 -12.38 -35.58
CA LEU A 122 -9.56 -11.73 -34.43
C LEU A 122 -11.00 -11.25 -34.66
N CYS A 123 -11.42 -11.20 -35.93
CA CYS A 123 -12.81 -10.94 -36.33
C CYS A 123 -13.50 -12.18 -36.92
N GLN A 124 -12.84 -13.34 -36.95
CA GLN A 124 -13.32 -14.52 -37.67
C GLN A 124 -14.60 -15.11 -37.05
N ALA A 125 -14.77 -15.01 -35.73
CA ALA A 125 -15.97 -15.51 -35.05
C ALA A 125 -17.11 -14.48 -34.98
N CYS A 126 -16.90 -13.26 -35.47
CA CYS A 126 -17.91 -12.20 -35.46
C CYS A 126 -19.02 -12.43 -36.49
N GLN A 127 -20.19 -11.86 -36.22
CA GLN A 127 -21.40 -12.00 -37.05
C GLN A 127 -21.90 -10.61 -37.46
N GLY A 128 -21.07 -9.92 -38.27
CA GLY A 128 -21.30 -8.55 -38.71
C GLY A 128 -20.04 -7.93 -39.33
N ASP A 129 -19.91 -6.61 -39.17
CA ASP A 129 -18.78 -5.83 -39.69
C ASP A 129 -17.57 -5.79 -38.74
N CYS A 130 -17.64 -6.46 -37.58
CA CYS A 130 -16.62 -6.41 -36.53
C CYS A 130 -16.39 -4.98 -35.98
N SER A 131 -17.37 -4.07 -36.03
CA SER A 131 -17.30 -2.76 -35.38
C SER A 131 -17.87 -2.81 -33.96
N CYS A 132 -17.45 -1.92 -33.04
CA CYS A 132 -18.13 -1.76 -31.75
C CYS A 132 -19.43 -0.97 -31.91
N SER A 133 -20.37 -1.49 -32.70
CA SER A 133 -21.65 -0.86 -32.99
C SER A 133 -22.74 -1.90 -33.16
N GLN A 134 -23.98 -1.44 -33.36
CA GLN A 134 -25.14 -2.29 -33.58
C GLN A 134 -25.06 -3.10 -34.89
N ASN A 135 -24.12 -2.77 -35.80
CA ASN A 135 -23.89 -3.53 -37.02
C ASN A 135 -23.18 -4.87 -36.76
N GLU A 136 -22.53 -5.02 -35.61
CA GLU A 136 -21.92 -6.26 -35.17
C GLU A 136 -22.77 -6.91 -34.09
N LYS A 137 -23.34 -8.08 -34.40
CA LYS A 137 -24.24 -8.80 -33.50
C LYS A 137 -23.58 -9.18 -32.18
N TYR A 138 -22.27 -9.39 -32.18
CA TYR A 138 -21.52 -9.78 -30.99
C TYR A 138 -20.82 -8.62 -30.27
N SER A 139 -21.19 -7.36 -30.58
CA SER A 139 -20.72 -6.17 -29.87
C SER A 139 -21.43 -5.96 -28.53
N GLY A 140 -20.69 -5.45 -27.55
CA GLY A 140 -21.15 -5.24 -26.18
C GLY A 140 -21.16 -6.51 -25.33
N ASP A 141 -21.42 -6.38 -24.03
CA ASP A 141 -21.41 -7.51 -23.10
C ASP A 141 -22.48 -8.56 -23.44
N GLU A 142 -23.69 -8.13 -23.80
CA GLU A 142 -24.75 -9.03 -24.27
C GLU A 142 -24.35 -9.77 -25.55
N GLY A 143 -23.68 -9.06 -26.48
CA GLY A 143 -23.17 -9.63 -27.73
C GLY A 143 -22.07 -10.67 -27.49
N ALA A 144 -21.14 -10.39 -26.58
CA ALA A 144 -20.09 -11.33 -26.20
C ALA A 144 -20.65 -12.60 -25.55
N LEU A 145 -21.64 -12.46 -24.67
CA LEU A 145 -22.36 -13.62 -24.11
C LEU A 145 -23.11 -14.40 -25.20
N GLN A 146 -23.74 -13.71 -26.14
CA GLN A 146 -24.44 -14.35 -27.26
C GLN A 146 -23.46 -15.10 -28.18
N CYS A 147 -22.25 -14.59 -28.40
CA CYS A 147 -21.17 -15.26 -29.12
C CYS A 147 -20.78 -16.59 -28.44
N LEU A 148 -20.61 -16.59 -27.11
CA LEU A 148 -20.35 -17.80 -26.32
C LEU A 148 -21.54 -18.77 -26.40
N LYS A 149 -22.75 -18.28 -26.16
CA LYS A 149 -24.00 -19.06 -26.20
C LYS A 149 -24.14 -19.78 -27.55
N SER A 150 -23.88 -19.08 -28.64
CA SER A 150 -23.96 -19.58 -30.03
C SER A 150 -22.80 -20.51 -30.42
N GLY A 151 -21.85 -20.81 -29.52
CA GLY A 151 -20.72 -21.70 -29.79
C GLY A 151 -19.66 -21.12 -30.73
N HIS A 152 -19.67 -19.80 -30.97
CA HIS A 152 -18.68 -19.12 -31.80
C HIS A 152 -17.40 -18.78 -31.01
N GLY A 153 -17.49 -18.74 -29.67
CA GLY A 153 -16.37 -18.73 -28.75
C GLY A 153 -16.52 -19.78 -27.65
N GLN A 154 -15.41 -20.18 -27.04
CA GLN A 154 -15.36 -21.06 -25.88
C GLN A 154 -15.28 -20.28 -24.56
N VAL A 155 -14.76 -19.06 -24.59
CA VAL A 155 -14.71 -18.12 -23.47
C VAL A 155 -15.25 -16.76 -23.91
N ALA A 156 -15.99 -16.08 -23.04
CA ALA A 156 -16.37 -14.68 -23.22
C ALA A 156 -15.70 -13.79 -22.16
N PHE A 157 -15.10 -12.70 -22.63
CA PHE A 157 -14.57 -11.63 -21.80
C PHE A 157 -15.54 -10.45 -21.85
N MET A 158 -16.12 -10.15 -20.69
CA MET A 158 -17.21 -9.20 -20.55
C MET A 158 -17.34 -8.73 -19.10
N CYS A 159 -18.21 -7.75 -18.87
CA CYS A 159 -18.61 -7.35 -17.52
C CYS A 159 -19.60 -8.34 -16.92
N GLN A 160 -19.45 -8.62 -15.62
CA GLN A 160 -20.33 -9.55 -14.89
C GLN A 160 -21.81 -9.14 -14.96
N ASP A 161 -22.09 -7.84 -14.94
CA ASP A 161 -23.44 -7.28 -15.04
C ASP A 161 -24.14 -7.63 -16.36
N GLY A 162 -23.38 -7.97 -17.41
CA GLY A 162 -23.92 -8.38 -18.71
C GLY A 162 -24.46 -9.82 -18.73
N ILE A 163 -24.34 -10.59 -17.65
CA ILE A 163 -24.87 -11.96 -17.56
C ILE A 163 -26.28 -11.93 -16.94
N PRO A 164 -27.35 -12.20 -17.71
CA PRO A 164 -28.71 -12.18 -17.20
C PRO A 164 -28.90 -13.19 -16.07
N SER A 165 -29.51 -12.76 -14.96
CA SER A 165 -29.69 -13.60 -13.77
C SER A 165 -30.38 -14.94 -14.05
N SER A 166 -31.27 -14.98 -15.04
CA SER A 166 -31.99 -16.19 -15.46
C SER A 166 -31.14 -17.23 -16.21
N GLU A 167 -29.95 -16.85 -16.68
CA GLU A 167 -29.07 -17.73 -17.46
C GLU A 167 -27.78 -18.11 -16.72
N ARG A 168 -27.52 -17.54 -15.54
CA ARG A 168 -26.25 -17.70 -14.80
C ARG A 168 -25.89 -19.14 -14.48
N GLN A 169 -26.87 -20.03 -14.27
CA GLN A 169 -26.67 -21.45 -14.03
C GLN A 169 -26.05 -22.21 -15.22
N ASN A 170 -26.16 -21.66 -16.43
CA ASN A 170 -25.61 -22.25 -17.66
C ASN A 170 -24.12 -21.93 -17.85
N TYR A 171 -23.56 -21.07 -16.98
CA TYR A 171 -22.21 -20.57 -17.11
C TYR A 171 -21.42 -20.70 -15.81
N GLN A 172 -20.09 -20.68 -15.95
CA GLN A 172 -19.13 -20.60 -14.85
C GLN A 172 -18.10 -19.50 -15.15
N LEU A 173 -17.43 -19.05 -14.10
CA LEU A 173 -16.35 -18.08 -14.17
C LEU A 173 -15.00 -18.80 -14.08
N LEU A 174 -14.04 -18.39 -14.91
CA LEU A 174 -12.65 -18.81 -14.80
C LEU A 174 -11.89 -17.83 -13.89
N CYS A 175 -11.32 -18.35 -12.81
CA CYS A 175 -10.61 -17.55 -11.82
C CYS A 175 -9.11 -17.55 -12.13
N MET A 176 -8.41 -16.45 -11.78
CA MET A 176 -6.98 -16.30 -12.10
C MET A 176 -6.08 -17.34 -11.41
N ASP A 177 -6.52 -17.92 -10.30
CA ASP A 177 -5.86 -19.02 -9.58
C ASP A 177 -5.99 -20.39 -10.26
N GLY A 178 -6.71 -20.49 -11.39
CA GLY A 178 -6.97 -21.73 -12.10
C GLY A 178 -8.24 -22.45 -11.67
N SER A 179 -8.89 -22.00 -10.59
CA SER A 179 -10.17 -22.53 -10.15
C SER A 179 -11.33 -22.03 -11.03
N ARG A 180 -12.51 -22.59 -10.80
CA ARG A 180 -13.76 -22.21 -11.44
C ARG A 180 -14.81 -21.99 -10.37
N LYS A 181 -15.65 -20.97 -10.54
CA LYS A 181 -16.76 -20.69 -9.62
C LYS A 181 -18.07 -20.44 -10.35
N SER A 182 -19.18 -20.53 -9.61
CA SER A 182 -20.48 -20.11 -10.13
C SER A 182 -20.49 -18.60 -10.41
N VAL A 183 -21.36 -18.14 -11.32
CA VAL A 183 -21.48 -16.71 -11.62
C VAL A 183 -21.94 -15.89 -10.41
N GLU A 184 -22.61 -16.51 -9.44
CA GLU A 184 -23.04 -15.83 -8.20
C GLU A 184 -21.87 -15.53 -7.26
N GLU A 185 -20.77 -16.27 -7.36
CA GLU A 185 -19.55 -16.11 -6.57
C GLU A 185 -18.54 -15.17 -7.25
N TYR A 186 -18.98 -14.30 -8.16
CA TYR A 186 -18.12 -13.39 -8.90
C TYR A 186 -17.24 -12.50 -8.02
N LYS A 187 -17.66 -12.20 -6.78
CA LYS A 187 -16.85 -11.41 -5.83
C LYS A 187 -15.59 -12.14 -5.35
N ASP A 188 -15.54 -13.45 -5.49
CA ASP A 188 -14.39 -14.28 -5.18
C ASP A 188 -13.72 -14.85 -6.44
N CYS A 189 -14.26 -14.54 -7.62
CA CYS A 189 -13.76 -15.03 -8.91
C CYS A 189 -14.05 -14.02 -10.02
N TYR A 190 -13.12 -13.08 -10.18
CA TYR A 190 -13.15 -12.06 -11.21
C TYR A 190 -11.72 -11.81 -11.75
N LEU A 191 -11.63 -11.21 -12.93
CA LEU A 191 -10.34 -10.88 -13.53
C LEU A 191 -9.76 -9.65 -12.83
N ALA A 192 -10.43 -8.51 -12.85
CA ALA A 192 -10.13 -7.37 -11.97
C ALA A 192 -11.40 -6.52 -11.77
N LYS A 193 -11.39 -5.68 -10.73
CA LYS A 193 -12.42 -4.68 -10.49
C LYS A 193 -12.01 -3.39 -11.21
N GLU A 194 -12.89 -2.79 -11.99
CA GLU A 194 -12.59 -1.50 -12.61
C GLU A 194 -12.66 -0.39 -11.54
N PRO A 195 -11.62 0.46 -11.42
CA PRO A 195 -11.68 1.68 -10.62
C PRO A 195 -12.76 2.63 -11.17
N HIS A 196 -13.41 3.38 -10.28
CA HIS A 196 -14.29 4.46 -10.73
C HIS A 196 -13.46 5.52 -11.50
N HIS A 197 -14.13 6.36 -12.28
CA HIS A 197 -13.45 7.49 -12.87
C HIS A 197 -12.97 8.45 -11.78
N ALA A 198 -11.86 9.12 -12.04
CA ALA A 198 -11.26 10.05 -11.10
C ALA A 198 -10.89 11.37 -11.75
N VAL A 199 -11.06 12.46 -10.99
CA VAL A 199 -10.44 13.73 -11.31
C VAL A 199 -8.96 13.65 -10.95
N ILE A 200 -8.10 13.87 -11.95
CA ILE A 200 -6.65 13.92 -11.79
C ILE A 200 -6.13 15.35 -11.85
N THR A 201 -5.07 15.64 -11.11
CA THR A 201 -4.40 16.95 -11.09
C THR A 201 -2.88 16.81 -10.84
N ARG A 202 -2.16 17.95 -10.83
CA ARG A 202 -0.74 18.01 -10.45
C ARG A 202 -0.57 17.86 -8.94
N LYS A 203 0.55 17.27 -8.50
CA LYS A 203 0.86 17.10 -7.07
C LYS A 203 0.99 18.40 -6.27
N ASP A 204 1.29 19.50 -6.94
CA ASP A 204 1.43 20.84 -6.35
C ASP A 204 0.14 21.68 -6.42
N ALA A 205 -0.93 21.14 -7.03
CA ALA A 205 -2.20 21.83 -7.14
C ALA A 205 -2.97 21.84 -5.80
N ASP A 206 -3.80 22.87 -5.59
CA ASP A 206 -4.71 22.92 -4.44
C ASP A 206 -5.93 22.01 -4.69
N SER A 207 -5.76 20.72 -4.38
CA SER A 207 -6.80 19.70 -4.55
C SER A 207 -8.09 20.03 -3.79
N GLN A 208 -7.97 20.67 -2.62
CA GLN A 208 -9.11 21.06 -1.79
C GLN A 208 -9.88 22.20 -2.43
N HIS A 209 -9.19 23.15 -3.06
CA HIS A 209 -9.83 24.20 -3.83
C HIS A 209 -10.62 23.62 -5.01
N ILE A 210 -10.02 22.71 -5.78
CA ILE A 210 -10.69 22.03 -6.91
C ILE A 210 -11.97 21.33 -6.44
N TYR A 211 -11.88 20.54 -5.36
CA TYR A 211 -13.05 19.85 -4.80
C TYR A 211 -14.14 20.81 -4.31
N LYS A 212 -13.76 21.90 -3.62
CA LYS A 212 -14.70 22.94 -3.15
C LYS A 212 -15.43 23.61 -4.30
N VAL A 213 -14.74 23.93 -5.39
CA VAL A 213 -15.35 24.53 -6.59
C VAL A 213 -16.37 23.56 -7.19
N LEU A 214 -16.02 22.28 -7.35
CA LEU A 214 -16.94 21.28 -7.90
C LEU A 214 -18.17 21.06 -7.01
N LYS A 215 -18.02 21.08 -5.68
CA LYS A 215 -19.13 20.93 -4.72
C LYS A 215 -20.10 22.11 -4.67
N GLN A 216 -19.74 23.27 -5.24
CA GLN A 216 -20.65 24.42 -5.35
C GLN A 216 -21.66 24.27 -6.51
N ILE A 217 -21.42 23.35 -7.43
CA ILE A 217 -22.29 23.09 -8.58
C ILE A 217 -23.38 22.08 -8.18
N LEU A 218 -24.63 22.33 -8.57
CA LEU A 218 -25.72 21.39 -8.33
C LEU A 218 -25.45 20.07 -9.06
N ALA A 219 -25.64 18.94 -8.37
CA ALA A 219 -25.43 17.61 -8.94
C ALA A 219 -26.24 17.38 -10.24
N SER A 220 -27.46 17.94 -10.32
CA SER A 220 -28.31 17.87 -11.51
C SER A 220 -27.72 18.55 -12.74
N ASP A 221 -26.84 19.54 -12.54
CA ASP A 221 -26.20 20.30 -13.61
C ASP A 221 -24.81 19.73 -13.92
N LEU A 222 -24.12 19.21 -12.89
CA LEU A 222 -22.76 18.67 -13.01
C LEU A 222 -22.72 17.30 -13.69
N PHE A 223 -23.74 16.45 -13.45
CA PHE A 223 -23.79 15.07 -13.93
C PHE A 223 -24.88 14.84 -14.98
N SER A 224 -25.39 15.88 -15.65
CA SER A 224 -26.42 15.71 -16.67
C SER A 224 -26.00 16.30 -18.00
N SER A 225 -25.76 15.42 -18.98
CA SER A 225 -25.41 15.79 -20.35
C SER A 225 -26.64 16.08 -21.24
N ALA A 226 -27.85 15.80 -20.76
CA ALA A 226 -29.07 15.84 -21.56
C ALA A 226 -29.34 17.21 -22.22
N ALA A 227 -29.03 18.30 -21.52
CA ALA A 227 -29.21 19.66 -22.04
C ALA A 227 -28.23 20.02 -23.18
N PHE A 228 -27.15 19.25 -23.34
CA PHE A 228 -26.04 19.56 -24.26
C PHE A 228 -25.96 18.60 -25.45
N GLY A 229 -26.90 17.66 -25.57
CA GLY A 229 -26.95 16.72 -26.70
C GLY A 229 -25.79 15.70 -26.73
N GLY A 230 -25.21 15.40 -25.56
CA GLY A 230 -24.14 14.43 -25.38
C GLY A 230 -24.42 13.43 -24.26
N LYS A 231 -23.43 12.62 -23.93
CA LYS A 231 -23.44 11.66 -22.82
C LYS A 231 -22.11 11.74 -22.08
N ASP A 232 -22.15 11.62 -20.76
CA ASP A 232 -20.97 11.56 -19.88
C ASP A 232 -20.01 12.77 -20.09
N LEU A 233 -20.56 13.98 -20.27
CA LEU A 233 -19.80 15.21 -20.47
C LEU A 233 -19.23 15.72 -19.14
N MET A 234 -17.90 15.83 -19.06
CA MET A 234 -17.09 16.09 -17.85
C MET A 234 -17.13 15.00 -16.79
N PHE A 235 -18.32 14.50 -16.47
CA PHE A 235 -18.56 13.43 -15.50
C PHE A 235 -19.56 12.44 -16.09
N SER A 236 -19.55 11.21 -15.59
CA SER A 236 -20.55 10.20 -15.95
C SER A 236 -21.94 10.68 -15.55
N ASP A 237 -22.92 10.49 -16.45
CA ASP A 237 -24.32 10.86 -16.20
C ASP A 237 -24.96 9.99 -15.08
N ALA A 238 -24.30 8.88 -14.73
CA ALA A 238 -24.71 7.99 -13.66
C ALA A 238 -24.13 8.38 -12.28
N THR A 239 -23.31 9.43 -12.21
CA THR A 239 -22.67 9.90 -10.98
C THR A 239 -23.70 10.46 -10.01
N THR A 240 -23.66 9.97 -8.77
CA THR A 240 -24.52 10.43 -7.68
C THR A 240 -23.80 11.42 -6.78
N GLU A 241 -22.49 11.23 -6.59
CA GLU A 241 -21.66 12.12 -5.78
C GLU A 241 -20.19 12.09 -6.19
N LEU A 242 -19.47 13.16 -5.83
CA LEU A 242 -18.01 13.21 -5.87
C LEU A 242 -17.45 12.96 -4.47
N ILE A 243 -16.45 12.10 -4.39
CA ILE A 243 -15.78 11.70 -3.15
C ILE A 243 -14.34 12.23 -3.19
N GLU A 244 -13.99 13.10 -2.25
CA GLU A 244 -12.61 13.60 -2.09
C GLU A 244 -11.67 12.46 -1.68
N LEU A 245 -10.54 12.36 -2.36
CA LEU A 245 -9.52 11.36 -2.08
C LEU A 245 -8.47 11.91 -1.12
N PRO A 246 -7.88 11.06 -0.25
CA PRO A 246 -6.72 11.43 0.56
C PRO A 246 -5.60 12.04 -0.26
N LYS A 247 -4.90 13.07 0.27
CA LYS A 247 -3.73 13.69 -0.40
C LYS A 247 -2.61 12.70 -0.70
N SER A 248 -2.49 11.64 0.08
CA SER A 248 -1.53 10.55 -0.06
C SER A 248 -1.90 9.54 -1.16
N MET A 249 -3.10 9.65 -1.74
CA MET A 249 -3.56 8.81 -2.85
C MET A 249 -2.73 9.09 -4.10
N ASP A 250 -2.22 8.01 -4.70
CA ASP A 250 -1.56 8.03 -6.00
C ASP A 250 -2.26 7.07 -6.97
N SER A 251 -1.85 7.10 -8.24
CA SER A 251 -2.44 6.25 -9.27
C SER A 251 -2.35 4.76 -8.97
N PHE A 252 -1.28 4.29 -8.33
CA PHE A 252 -1.13 2.87 -7.99
C PHE A 252 -2.11 2.48 -6.87
N LEU A 253 -2.15 3.26 -5.79
CA LEU A 253 -3.04 3.00 -4.65
C LEU A 253 -4.51 3.08 -5.07
N TYR A 254 -4.87 4.05 -5.90
CA TYR A 254 -6.25 4.21 -6.39
C TYR A 254 -6.74 2.99 -7.18
N GLN A 255 -5.88 2.47 -8.05
CA GLN A 255 -6.24 1.39 -8.96
C GLN A 255 -6.09 0.00 -8.34
N ARG A 256 -5.25 -0.13 -7.30
CA ARG A 256 -4.79 -1.39 -6.69
C ARG A 256 -3.79 -2.12 -7.58
N GLU A 257 -3.09 -3.06 -6.94
CA GLU A 257 -2.02 -3.85 -7.56
C GLU A 257 -2.53 -4.58 -8.81
N ASP A 258 -3.66 -5.25 -8.73
CA ASP A 258 -4.11 -6.21 -9.73
C ASP A 258 -4.59 -5.54 -11.03
N TYR A 259 -5.24 -4.38 -10.95
CA TYR A 259 -5.56 -3.54 -12.10
C TYR A 259 -4.33 -2.80 -12.62
N TYR A 260 -3.50 -2.25 -11.73
CA TYR A 260 -2.28 -1.53 -12.13
C TYR A 260 -1.31 -2.43 -12.89
N GLU A 261 -1.10 -3.66 -12.44
CA GLU A 261 -0.31 -4.67 -13.13
C GLU A 261 -0.89 -5.02 -14.49
N ALA A 262 -2.21 -5.15 -14.60
CA ALA A 262 -2.88 -5.40 -15.88
C ALA A 262 -2.62 -4.26 -16.88
N MET A 263 -2.78 -3.01 -16.47
CA MET A 263 -2.55 -1.85 -17.34
C MET A 263 -1.07 -1.71 -17.72
N ARG A 264 -0.15 -1.93 -16.76
CA ARG A 264 1.29 -1.97 -17.03
C ARG A 264 1.62 -3.03 -18.07
N ALA A 265 1.15 -4.25 -17.86
CA ALA A 265 1.39 -5.38 -18.76
C ALA A 265 0.79 -5.15 -20.14
N LEU A 266 -0.38 -4.51 -20.23
CA LEU A 266 -1.04 -4.17 -21.50
C LEU A 266 -0.22 -3.17 -22.33
N LYS A 267 0.55 -2.27 -21.68
CA LYS A 267 1.35 -1.24 -22.38
C LYS A 267 2.79 -1.68 -22.64
N ALA A 268 3.41 -2.34 -21.66
CA ALA A 268 4.84 -2.63 -21.66
C ALA A 268 5.17 -4.11 -21.87
N GLY A 269 4.16 -4.98 -21.91
CA GLY A 269 4.35 -6.43 -21.85
C GLY A 269 4.69 -6.91 -20.44
N ASN A 270 4.93 -8.21 -20.35
CA ASN A 270 5.39 -8.85 -19.12
C ASN A 270 6.55 -9.77 -19.50
N PRO A 271 7.74 -9.20 -19.79
CA PRO A 271 8.90 -10.03 -20.10
C PRO A 271 9.12 -11.01 -18.95
N PRO A 272 9.50 -12.27 -19.23
CA PRO A 272 9.78 -13.23 -18.18
C PRO A 272 10.73 -12.56 -17.19
N ALA A 273 10.32 -12.56 -15.91
CA ALA A 273 11.15 -12.02 -14.85
C ALA A 273 12.55 -12.59 -15.06
N PRO A 274 13.60 -11.75 -15.18
CA PRO A 274 14.96 -12.27 -15.31
C PRO A 274 15.13 -13.31 -14.22
N ARG A 275 15.63 -14.51 -14.58
CA ARG A 275 15.74 -15.64 -13.64
C ARG A 275 16.23 -15.07 -12.32
N GLN A 276 15.34 -15.04 -11.33
CA GLN A 276 15.70 -14.59 -10.00
C GLN A 276 16.71 -15.60 -9.53
N ASP A 277 18.00 -15.25 -9.57
CA ASP A 277 19.09 -16.01 -8.93
C ASP A 277 18.96 -15.92 -7.38
N GLY A 278 17.71 -15.92 -6.88
CA GLY A 278 17.36 -15.58 -5.50
C GLY A 278 17.70 -14.14 -5.11
N LYS A 279 17.79 -13.21 -6.06
CA LYS A 279 18.12 -11.80 -5.78
C LYS A 279 16.93 -11.07 -5.17
N ILE A 280 17.19 -10.24 -4.15
CA ILE A 280 16.20 -9.34 -3.57
C ILE A 280 16.68 -7.88 -3.64
N GLU A 281 15.74 -6.96 -3.77
CA GLU A 281 15.96 -5.51 -3.71
C GLU A 281 15.59 -5.00 -2.30
N TRP A 282 16.57 -4.75 -1.45
CA TRP A 282 16.41 -4.23 -0.10
C TRP A 282 16.18 -2.72 -0.09
N CYS A 283 15.11 -2.25 0.54
CA CYS A 283 14.80 -0.82 0.61
C CYS A 283 15.46 -0.15 1.83
N THR A 284 16.13 0.99 1.60
CA THR A 284 16.79 1.80 2.63
C THR A 284 16.17 3.20 2.71
N ILE A 285 16.16 3.82 3.90
CA ILE A 285 15.50 5.13 4.13
C ILE A 285 16.47 6.30 4.30
N SER A 286 17.79 6.02 4.36
CA SER A 286 18.82 7.04 4.53
C SER A 286 20.04 6.79 3.65
N HIS A 287 20.91 7.80 3.52
CA HIS A 287 22.17 7.62 2.79
C HIS A 287 23.11 6.66 3.53
N ALA A 288 23.15 6.74 4.86
CA ALA A 288 23.96 5.86 5.69
C ALA A 288 23.48 4.40 5.62
N GLU A 289 22.16 4.17 5.60
CA GLU A 289 21.62 2.82 5.39
C GLU A 289 21.95 2.28 4.00
N GLN A 290 21.80 3.09 2.95
CA GLN A 290 22.19 2.70 1.60
C GLN A 290 23.67 2.32 1.55
N GLN A 291 24.55 3.16 2.11
CA GLN A 291 25.99 2.86 2.17
C GLN A 291 26.30 1.58 2.95
N LYS A 292 25.65 1.37 4.11
CA LYS A 292 25.81 0.12 4.87
C LYS A 292 25.36 -1.07 4.04
N CYS A 293 24.20 -0.97 3.40
CA CYS A 293 23.62 -2.02 2.56
C CYS A 293 24.56 -2.41 1.42
N ASP A 294 25.07 -1.41 0.68
CA ASP A 294 26.02 -1.59 -0.42
C ASP A 294 27.34 -2.21 0.07
N ASN A 295 27.84 -1.78 1.24
CA ASN A 295 29.10 -2.26 1.82
C ASN A 295 29.01 -3.67 2.42
N LEU A 296 27.83 -4.12 2.83
CA LEU A 296 27.65 -5.48 3.36
C LEU A 296 27.87 -6.55 2.28
N GLN A 297 27.77 -6.19 0.99
CA GLN A 297 27.99 -7.07 -0.16
C GLN A 297 27.29 -8.44 -0.01
N ILE A 298 26.05 -8.42 0.50
CA ILE A 298 25.30 -9.66 0.73
C ILE A 298 25.00 -10.30 -0.64
N PRO A 299 25.41 -11.55 -0.86
CA PRO A 299 25.08 -12.25 -2.09
C PRO A 299 23.58 -12.25 -2.33
N SER A 300 23.19 -11.93 -3.56
CA SER A 300 21.79 -11.86 -3.96
C SER A 300 20.96 -10.79 -3.22
N MET A 301 21.58 -9.69 -2.78
CA MET A 301 20.89 -8.50 -2.28
C MET A 301 21.39 -7.24 -2.99
N GLU A 302 20.47 -6.50 -3.60
CA GLU A 302 20.70 -5.17 -4.17
C GLU A 302 19.95 -4.13 -3.34
N CYS A 303 20.41 -2.88 -3.28
CA CYS A 303 19.91 -1.89 -2.33
C CYS A 303 19.29 -0.69 -3.02
N ARG A 304 18.06 -0.33 -2.64
CA ARG A 304 17.28 0.79 -3.22
C ARG A 304 16.91 1.79 -2.16
N ARG A 305 17.33 3.05 -2.33
CA ARG A 305 17.00 4.12 -1.39
C ARG A 305 15.64 4.75 -1.69
N ALA A 306 14.83 4.93 -0.65
CA ALA A 306 13.62 5.74 -0.64
C ALA A 306 13.77 6.99 0.24
N SER A 307 12.76 7.86 0.25
CA SER A 307 12.73 9.06 1.10
C SER A 307 12.19 8.81 2.51
N SER A 308 11.43 7.74 2.71
CA SER A 308 10.79 7.38 3.98
C SER A 308 10.41 5.89 4.00
N VAL A 309 10.05 5.37 5.19
CA VAL A 309 9.48 4.02 5.34
C VAL A 309 8.21 3.85 4.51
N GLU A 310 7.36 4.89 4.49
CA GLU A 310 6.14 4.91 3.69
C GLU A 310 6.42 4.71 2.20
N GLU A 311 7.44 5.40 1.67
CA GLU A 311 7.84 5.25 0.27
C GLU A 311 8.45 3.88 0.00
N CYS A 312 9.19 3.30 0.95
CA CYS A 312 9.65 1.91 0.84
C CYS A 312 8.49 0.91 0.78
N ILE A 313 7.45 1.08 1.61
CA ILE A 313 6.24 0.24 1.56
C ILE A 313 5.60 0.33 0.17
N LYS A 314 5.43 1.54 -0.37
CA LYS A 314 4.90 1.74 -1.74
C LYS A 314 5.77 1.08 -2.81
N LYS A 315 7.11 1.19 -2.71
CA LYS A 315 8.05 0.51 -3.62
C LYS A 315 7.93 -1.01 -3.55
N ILE A 316 7.75 -1.58 -2.36
CA ILE A 316 7.52 -3.01 -2.19
C ILE A 316 6.21 -3.44 -2.85
N MET A 317 5.14 -2.68 -2.63
CA MET A 317 3.84 -2.96 -3.27
C MET A 317 3.93 -2.86 -4.81
N ARG A 318 4.78 -1.98 -5.35
CA ARG A 318 4.99 -1.81 -6.80
C ARG A 318 5.99 -2.79 -7.42
N LYS A 319 6.61 -3.66 -6.61
CA LYS A 319 7.70 -4.57 -6.99
C LYS A 319 8.97 -3.85 -7.47
N GLU A 320 9.20 -2.64 -6.97
CA GLU A 320 10.44 -1.85 -7.15
C GLU A 320 11.47 -2.11 -6.03
N ALA A 321 11.01 -2.72 -4.94
CA ALA A 321 11.80 -3.27 -3.84
C ALA A 321 11.09 -4.54 -3.35
N ASP A 322 11.76 -5.34 -2.51
CA ASP A 322 11.22 -6.61 -2.01
C ASP A 322 11.02 -6.60 -0.50
N ALA A 323 11.93 -5.99 0.25
CA ALA A 323 11.87 -6.01 1.70
C ALA A 323 12.47 -4.75 2.35
N LEU A 324 12.03 -4.48 3.57
CA LEU A 324 12.74 -3.64 4.54
C LEU A 324 12.42 -4.10 5.96
N ALA A 325 13.28 -3.76 6.92
CA ALA A 325 12.98 -3.89 8.33
C ALA A 325 12.25 -2.64 8.84
N VAL A 326 11.19 -2.84 9.62
CA VAL A 326 10.35 -1.77 10.17
C VAL A 326 10.00 -2.03 11.62
N ASP A 327 9.59 -0.98 12.33
CA ASP A 327 9.05 -1.10 13.69
C ASP A 327 7.61 -1.66 13.68
N GLY A 328 7.15 -2.26 14.78
CA GLY A 328 5.82 -2.89 14.84
C GLY A 328 4.63 -1.98 14.48
N GLY A 329 4.75 -0.65 14.64
CA GLY A 329 3.73 0.31 14.20
C GLY A 329 3.63 0.40 12.68
N GLU A 330 4.76 0.26 12.00
CA GLU A 330 4.86 0.23 10.55
C GLU A 330 4.51 -1.15 10.00
N VAL A 331 4.73 -2.24 10.77
CA VAL A 331 4.21 -3.58 10.43
C VAL A 331 2.69 -3.58 10.34
N TYR A 332 1.99 -2.88 11.25
CA TYR A 332 0.52 -2.72 11.16
C TYR A 332 0.11 -2.05 9.83
N ILE A 333 0.76 -0.93 9.50
CA ILE A 333 0.48 -0.18 8.25
C ILE A 333 0.74 -1.06 7.03
N ALA A 334 1.91 -1.69 6.96
CA ALA A 334 2.30 -2.58 5.87
C ALA A 334 1.36 -3.79 5.75
N GLY A 335 0.95 -4.36 6.87
CA GLY A 335 -0.01 -5.45 6.93
C GLY A 335 -1.36 -5.12 6.30
N LYS A 336 -1.82 -3.89 6.51
CA LYS A 336 -3.06 -3.39 5.90
C LYS A 336 -2.88 -3.02 4.42
N CYS A 337 -1.63 -2.93 3.95
CA CYS A 337 -1.27 -2.85 2.54
C CYS A 337 -1.13 -4.22 1.85
N GLY A 338 -1.38 -5.32 2.57
CA GLY A 338 -1.22 -6.68 2.05
C GLY A 338 0.19 -7.24 2.15
N LEU A 339 1.13 -6.53 2.79
CA LEU A 339 2.46 -7.05 3.09
C LEU A 339 2.44 -7.93 4.34
N VAL A 340 3.43 -8.80 4.48
CA VAL A 340 3.50 -9.77 5.58
C VAL A 340 4.83 -9.64 6.33
N PRO A 341 4.83 -9.81 7.67
CA PRO A 341 6.07 -9.97 8.43
C PRO A 341 6.65 -11.36 8.17
N VAL A 342 7.96 -11.44 7.93
CA VAL A 342 8.64 -12.72 7.60
C VAL A 342 9.80 -13.05 8.53
N MET A 343 10.48 -12.05 9.07
CA MET A 343 11.54 -12.26 10.07
C MET A 343 11.49 -11.20 11.16
N VAL A 344 11.85 -11.56 12.39
CA VAL A 344 11.73 -10.70 13.59
C VAL A 344 13.10 -10.49 14.20
N GLU A 345 13.41 -9.25 14.60
CA GLU A 345 14.66 -8.92 15.29
C GLU A 345 14.65 -9.43 16.74
N GLN A 346 15.44 -10.46 17.02
CA GLN A 346 15.61 -11.02 18.36
C GLN A 346 16.79 -10.36 19.09
N SER A 347 16.53 -9.82 20.28
CA SER A 347 17.58 -9.24 21.15
C SER A 347 18.19 -10.25 22.13
N ASN A 348 17.58 -11.44 22.26
CA ASN A 348 18.08 -12.53 23.10
C ASN A 348 18.56 -13.71 22.24
N GLN A 349 19.82 -14.12 22.41
CA GLN A 349 20.42 -15.25 21.70
C GLN A 349 19.66 -16.56 21.92
N GLN A 350 19.06 -16.76 23.10
CA GLN A 350 18.29 -17.97 23.43
C GLN A 350 16.98 -18.08 22.62
N SER A 351 16.51 -16.94 22.10
CA SER A 351 15.30 -16.83 21.27
C SER A 351 15.61 -16.96 19.77
N CYS A 352 16.86 -17.25 19.38
CA CYS A 352 17.27 -17.38 17.98
C CYS A 352 16.96 -18.74 17.34
N ASN A 353 16.17 -19.60 18.00
CA ASN A 353 15.76 -20.88 17.43
C ASN A 353 14.60 -20.68 16.44
N ASP A 354 14.60 -21.42 15.34
CA ASP A 354 13.49 -21.43 14.38
C ASP A 354 12.17 -21.82 15.09
N GLY A 355 11.12 -21.01 14.89
CA GLY A 355 9.80 -21.24 15.49
C GLY A 355 9.64 -20.80 16.96
N GLY A 356 10.58 -20.04 17.52
CA GLY A 356 10.46 -19.40 18.84
C GLY A 356 9.38 -18.31 18.91
N GLU A 357 9.01 -17.88 20.12
CA GLU A 357 8.10 -16.76 20.32
C GLU A 357 8.73 -15.45 19.79
N ALA A 358 7.98 -14.70 18.98
CA ALA A 358 8.41 -13.41 18.47
C ALA A 358 8.80 -12.47 19.64
N SER A 359 9.93 -11.78 19.49
CA SER A 359 10.37 -10.80 20.50
C SER A 359 9.34 -9.69 20.68
N SER A 360 9.33 -9.15 21.89
CA SER A 360 8.50 -8.00 22.28
C SER A 360 9.26 -7.13 23.27
N TYR A 361 8.85 -5.88 23.39
CA TYR A 361 9.45 -4.95 24.35
C TYR A 361 8.38 -4.06 24.99
N PHE A 362 8.70 -3.50 26.15
CA PHE A 362 7.86 -2.51 26.81
C PHE A 362 8.18 -1.10 26.33
N VAL A 363 7.14 -0.34 26.03
CA VAL A 363 7.19 1.11 25.78
C VAL A 363 7.03 1.83 27.11
N VAL A 364 7.91 2.79 27.38
CA VAL A 364 7.93 3.56 28.62
C VAL A 364 8.02 5.06 28.33
N ALA A 365 7.50 5.87 29.25
CA ALA A 365 7.71 7.32 29.27
C ALA A 365 8.78 7.65 30.32
N VAL A 366 9.93 8.15 29.86
CA VAL A 366 11.10 8.43 30.70
C VAL A 366 11.18 9.92 30.97
N VAL A 367 11.43 10.27 32.22
CA VAL A 367 11.67 11.65 32.69
C VAL A 367 12.99 11.72 33.44
N ARG A 368 13.54 12.92 33.60
CA ARG A 368 14.68 13.14 34.50
C ARG A 368 14.21 13.09 35.95
N LYS A 369 14.98 12.43 36.81
CA LYS A 369 14.75 12.41 38.25
C LYS A 369 14.74 13.82 38.82
N GLY A 370 13.77 14.09 39.70
CA GLY A 370 13.60 15.41 40.30
C GLY A 370 13.10 16.51 39.35
N SER A 371 12.68 16.18 38.12
CA SER A 371 12.08 17.16 37.19
C SER A 371 10.69 17.67 37.61
N GLY A 372 10.01 16.95 38.51
CA GLY A 372 8.64 17.24 38.92
C GLY A 372 7.58 16.86 37.88
N VAL A 373 7.96 16.23 36.77
CA VAL A 373 7.04 15.74 35.74
C VAL A 373 6.48 14.38 36.16
N THR A 374 5.15 14.27 36.13
CA THR A 374 4.36 13.07 36.43
C THR A 374 3.37 12.83 35.29
N TRP A 375 2.66 11.70 35.29
CA TRP A 375 1.64 11.44 34.26
C TRP A 375 0.55 12.51 34.25
N ASN A 376 0.07 12.93 35.43
CA ASN A 376 -0.97 13.96 35.55
C ASN A 376 -0.49 15.36 35.12
N THR A 377 0.82 15.63 35.19
CA THR A 377 1.41 16.93 34.83
C THR A 377 2.11 16.92 33.47
N LEU A 378 1.95 15.83 32.71
CA LEU A 378 2.56 15.61 31.40
C LEU A 378 2.01 16.56 30.32
N LYS A 379 0.74 16.93 30.41
CA LYS A 379 0.08 17.78 29.41
C LYS A 379 0.74 19.17 29.34
N GLY A 380 1.12 19.58 28.14
CA GLY A 380 1.80 20.86 27.89
C GLY A 380 3.32 20.84 28.12
N ARG A 381 3.89 19.68 28.48
CA ARG A 381 5.35 19.49 28.59
C ARG A 381 5.98 19.20 27.24
N LYS A 382 7.28 19.47 27.13
CA LYS A 382 8.04 19.16 25.93
C LYS A 382 8.33 17.66 25.84
N SER A 383 7.95 17.00 24.74
CA SER A 383 8.15 15.56 24.53
C SER A 383 9.17 15.25 23.43
N CYS A 384 9.89 14.14 23.61
CA CYS A 384 10.83 13.56 22.65
C CYS A 384 10.28 12.24 22.12
N HIS A 385 10.31 12.05 20.81
CA HIS A 385 9.67 10.94 20.10
C HIS A 385 10.65 10.28 19.14
N THR A 386 10.57 8.95 18.99
CA THR A 386 11.49 8.20 18.10
C THR A 386 11.22 8.40 16.61
N GLY A 387 10.05 8.93 16.26
CA GLY A 387 9.60 9.15 14.89
C GLY A 387 8.09 9.01 14.78
N LEU A 388 7.49 9.71 13.82
CA LEU A 388 6.06 9.61 13.51
C LEU A 388 5.70 8.15 13.17
N ASN A 389 4.53 7.70 13.62
CA ASN A 389 3.98 6.34 13.39
C ASN A 389 4.75 5.15 14.00
N ARG A 390 5.89 5.36 14.68
CA ARG A 390 6.58 4.28 15.41
C ARG A 390 5.83 3.89 16.69
N ASN A 391 5.99 2.64 17.13
CA ASN A 391 5.45 2.07 18.37
C ASN A 391 5.71 2.96 19.57
N ALA A 392 6.96 2.94 20.03
CA ALA A 392 7.32 3.52 21.31
C ALA A 392 7.26 5.04 21.30
N GLY A 393 7.67 5.63 20.18
CA GLY A 393 7.77 7.07 20.05
C GLY A 393 6.45 7.75 19.70
N TRP A 394 5.44 7.06 19.20
CA TRP A 394 4.24 7.73 18.69
C TRP A 394 2.95 7.00 19.02
N LYS A 395 2.72 5.84 18.41
CA LYS A 395 1.41 5.19 18.44
C LYS A 395 0.97 4.75 19.83
N VAL A 396 1.89 4.22 20.63
CA VAL A 396 1.58 3.80 22.00
C VAL A 396 1.35 5.00 22.92
N PRO A 397 2.22 6.03 22.95
CA PRO A 397 1.93 7.28 23.67
C PRO A 397 0.62 7.93 23.24
N ASP A 398 0.33 7.98 21.93
CA ASP A 398 -0.89 8.58 21.40
C ASP A 398 -2.11 7.82 21.89
N SER A 399 -2.10 6.49 21.86
CA SER A 399 -3.20 5.70 22.43
C SER A 399 -3.31 5.86 23.94
N ALA A 400 -2.21 5.93 24.68
CA ALA A 400 -2.22 6.03 26.13
C ALA A 400 -2.70 7.40 26.63
N ILE A 401 -2.39 8.47 25.88
CA ILE A 401 -2.71 9.86 26.22
C ILE A 401 -4.05 10.30 25.62
N CYS A 402 -4.28 9.97 24.34
CA CYS A 402 -5.41 10.46 23.55
C CYS A 402 -6.49 9.42 23.24
N GLY A 403 -6.20 8.10 23.30
CA GLY A 403 -7.05 7.04 22.73
C GLY A 403 -8.47 6.84 23.28
N LYS A 404 -9.00 7.80 24.05
CA LYS A 404 -10.40 7.89 24.49
C LYS A 404 -10.98 9.30 24.38
N THR A 405 -10.21 10.28 23.93
CA THR A 405 -10.59 11.70 23.89
C THR A 405 -10.73 12.10 22.41
N PRO A 406 -11.96 12.38 21.94
CA PRO A 406 -12.17 12.92 20.59
C PRO A 406 -11.32 14.17 20.37
N ASP A 407 -10.80 14.33 19.15
CA ASP A 407 -10.00 15.48 18.70
C ASP A 407 -8.66 15.70 19.43
N CYS A 408 -8.22 14.71 20.21
CA CYS A 408 -6.90 14.65 20.84
C CYS A 408 -5.92 14.00 19.86
N THR A 409 -4.91 14.75 19.45
CA THR A 409 -3.76 14.21 18.73
C THR A 409 -2.48 14.64 19.41
N LEU A 410 -1.52 13.72 19.54
CA LEU A 410 -0.16 14.10 19.90
C LEU A 410 0.45 15.08 18.90
N LEU A 411 -0.02 15.15 17.64
CA LEU A 411 0.41 16.15 16.66
C LEU A 411 0.22 17.59 17.14
N LYS A 412 -0.91 17.94 17.77
CA LYS A 412 -1.14 19.30 18.30
C LYS A 412 -0.18 19.67 19.43
N ALA A 413 0.31 18.69 20.21
CA ALA A 413 1.27 18.90 21.30
C ALA A 413 2.73 18.76 20.85
N ALA A 414 3.02 17.86 19.92
CA ALA A 414 4.34 17.57 19.37
C ALA A 414 4.80 18.62 18.37
N LEU A 415 3.86 19.32 17.69
CA LEU A 415 4.18 20.55 16.97
C LEU A 415 4.97 21.49 17.88
N LEU A 416 4.62 21.62 19.16
CA LEU A 416 5.35 22.52 20.07
C LEU A 416 6.83 22.16 20.29
N VAL A 417 7.29 20.93 20.02
CA VAL A 417 8.72 20.55 20.19
C VAL A 417 9.42 20.28 18.86
N LEU A 418 8.72 19.71 17.87
CA LEU A 418 9.21 19.71 16.48
C LEU A 418 9.48 21.15 16.00
N ILE A 419 8.68 22.13 16.45
CA ILE A 419 8.82 23.56 16.13
C ILE A 419 9.89 24.28 16.97
N LEU A 420 10.30 23.75 18.14
CA LEU A 420 11.20 24.48 19.05
C LEU A 420 12.70 24.24 18.83
N SER A 421 13.11 23.40 17.88
CA SER A 421 14.37 23.70 17.20
C SER A 421 14.10 24.93 16.35
N GLN A 422 14.83 26.03 16.54
CA GLN A 422 14.74 27.26 15.71
C GLN A 422 15.04 27.02 14.21
N THR A 423 15.07 25.77 13.76
CA THR A 423 15.43 25.29 12.43
C THR A 423 14.34 24.50 11.71
N CYS A 424 13.22 24.11 12.34
CA CYS A 424 12.10 23.46 11.64
C CYS A 424 10.97 24.43 11.25
N VAL A 425 11.31 25.70 10.99
CA VAL A 425 10.42 26.67 10.32
C VAL A 425 10.43 26.48 8.79
N ASN A 426 11.46 25.81 8.25
CA ASN A 426 11.52 25.35 6.87
C ASN A 426 11.69 23.83 6.87
N CYS A 427 10.85 23.09 6.14
CA CYS A 427 10.72 21.62 6.08
C CYS A 427 11.97 20.82 5.63
N VAL A 428 13.18 21.36 5.76
CA VAL A 428 14.42 20.78 5.23
C VAL A 428 15.19 19.96 6.29
N LYS A 429 14.92 20.12 7.59
CA LYS A 429 15.71 19.46 8.67
C LYS A 429 15.01 18.37 9.50
N CYS A 430 13.68 18.32 9.53
CA CYS A 430 12.94 17.31 10.31
C CYS A 430 12.78 15.99 9.51
N LYS A 431 13.89 15.36 9.09
CA LYS A 431 13.87 14.13 8.28
C LYS A 431 13.67 12.90 9.18
N ALA A 432 12.71 12.04 8.85
CA ALA A 432 12.47 10.76 9.54
C ALA A 432 13.53 9.72 9.18
N SER A 433 14.79 10.01 9.49
CA SER A 433 15.94 9.17 9.21
C SER A 433 17.06 9.50 10.19
N SER A 434 18.09 8.65 10.24
CA SER A 434 19.29 8.81 11.07
C SER A 434 20.09 10.10 10.84
N GLY A 435 19.81 10.86 9.77
CA GLY A 435 20.38 12.19 9.54
C GLY A 435 19.85 13.28 10.49
N GLU A 436 18.80 13.03 11.27
CA GLU A 436 18.31 13.90 12.35
C GLU A 436 18.81 13.35 13.71
N ILE A 437 19.50 14.18 14.48
CA ILE A 437 20.20 13.78 15.72
C ILE A 437 19.24 13.33 16.84
N TYR A 438 17.97 13.74 16.78
CA TYR A 438 16.92 13.33 17.71
C TYR A 438 15.97 12.27 17.16
N TYR A 439 16.23 11.73 15.97
CA TYR A 439 15.45 10.62 15.42
C TYR A 439 15.85 9.28 16.05
N GLY A 440 14.90 8.34 16.12
CA GLY A 440 15.12 7.01 16.68
C GLY A 440 15.12 6.95 18.20
N TYR A 441 15.40 5.77 18.74
CA TYR A 441 15.38 5.53 20.19
C TYR A 441 16.46 6.32 20.92
N ASP A 442 17.66 6.34 20.36
CA ASP A 442 18.83 7.04 20.89
C ASP A 442 18.66 8.56 20.78
N GLY A 443 18.16 9.04 19.65
CA GLY A 443 17.87 10.46 19.46
C GLY A 443 16.78 10.99 20.40
N ALA A 444 15.70 10.25 20.61
CA ALA A 444 14.65 10.64 21.56
C ALA A 444 15.17 10.67 23.01
N PHE A 445 16.02 9.72 23.40
CA PHE A 445 16.66 9.74 24.71
C PHE A 445 17.67 10.88 24.84
N ARG A 446 18.44 11.17 23.78
CA ARG A 446 19.34 12.32 23.71
C ARG A 446 18.61 13.64 23.89
N CYS A 447 17.47 13.81 23.23
CA CYS A 447 16.59 14.97 23.38
C CYS A 447 16.17 15.20 24.86
N LEU A 448 15.93 14.13 25.63
CA LEU A 448 15.68 14.21 27.06
C LEU A 448 16.96 14.51 27.87
N ALA A 449 18.07 13.85 27.56
CA ALA A 449 19.34 14.03 28.27
C ALA A 449 19.89 15.46 28.13
N GLU A 450 19.79 16.05 26.94
CA GLU A 450 20.23 17.41 26.62
C GLU A 450 19.24 18.49 27.08
N LYS A 451 18.15 18.11 27.76
CA LYS A 451 17.09 18.99 28.30
C LYS A 451 16.31 19.77 27.24
N THR A 452 16.34 19.32 25.98
CA THR A 452 15.48 19.83 24.91
C THR A 452 14.02 19.48 25.18
N GLY A 453 13.77 18.23 25.61
CA GLY A 453 12.48 17.77 26.12
C GLY A 453 12.49 17.50 27.62
N GLU A 454 11.30 17.26 28.16
CA GLU A 454 11.02 16.94 29.56
C GLU A 454 10.58 15.48 29.75
N VAL A 455 10.08 14.83 28.69
CA VAL A 455 9.72 13.42 28.64
C VAL A 455 10.21 12.79 27.33
N ALA A 456 10.68 11.54 27.35
CA ALA A 456 10.96 10.75 26.15
C ALA A 456 10.14 9.47 26.14
N PHE A 457 9.51 9.16 25.00
CA PHE A 457 8.79 7.91 24.79
C PHE A 457 9.66 6.93 24.00
N ILE A 458 10.14 5.87 24.67
CA ILE A 458 11.18 4.97 24.16
C ILE A 458 10.98 3.54 24.69
N LYS A 459 11.76 2.58 24.18
CA LYS A 459 11.78 1.20 24.73
C LYS A 459 12.47 1.19 26.10
N HIS A 460 12.00 0.33 27.01
CA HIS A 460 12.51 0.22 28.38
C HIS A 460 14.02 -0.04 28.51
N THR A 461 14.67 -0.65 27.50
CA THR A 461 16.11 -0.95 27.57
C THR A 461 17.01 0.28 27.39
N ILE A 462 16.51 1.35 26.77
CA ILE A 462 17.37 2.46 26.30
C ILE A 462 18.09 3.17 27.45
N VAL A 463 17.44 3.39 28.58
CA VAL A 463 18.11 4.01 29.74
C VAL A 463 19.33 3.18 30.14
N GLY A 464 19.18 1.87 30.27
CA GLY A 464 20.29 0.97 30.65
C GLY A 464 21.34 0.76 29.55
N ASP A 465 20.97 0.93 28.28
CA ASP A 465 21.87 0.78 27.12
C ASP A 465 22.74 2.04 26.89
N TYR A 466 22.28 3.22 27.34
CA TYR A 466 22.92 4.53 27.04
C TYR A 466 23.52 5.24 28.24
N THR A 467 23.42 4.67 29.44
CA THR A 467 23.97 5.26 30.66
C THR A 467 25.05 4.36 31.25
N ASP A 468 25.65 4.79 32.36
CA ASP A 468 26.62 4.03 33.14
C ASP A 468 27.85 3.60 32.31
N GLY A 469 28.30 4.49 31.41
CA GLY A 469 29.48 4.30 30.57
C GLY A 469 29.29 3.41 29.34
N LYS A 470 28.06 2.96 29.04
CA LYS A 470 27.76 2.12 27.85
C LYS A 470 27.39 2.92 26.60
N GLY A 471 27.00 4.18 26.79
CA GLY A 471 26.58 5.07 25.72
C GLY A 471 27.73 5.64 24.89
N PRO A 472 27.41 6.31 23.76
CA PRO A 472 28.39 7.03 22.95
C PRO A 472 28.94 8.26 23.69
N ASP A 473 29.84 9.00 23.06
CA ASP A 473 30.52 10.17 23.67
C ASP A 473 29.58 11.19 24.32
N TRP A 474 28.40 11.44 23.74
CA TRP A 474 27.41 12.38 24.30
C TRP A 474 26.73 11.85 25.58
N ALA A 475 26.72 10.52 25.77
CA ALA A 475 25.99 9.83 26.83
C ALA A 475 26.92 9.19 27.88
N LYS A 476 28.25 9.20 27.65
CA LYS A 476 29.25 8.51 28.48
C LYS A 476 29.17 8.83 29.98
N ASP A 477 28.79 10.07 30.30
CA ASP A 477 28.75 10.59 31.66
C ASP A 477 27.36 10.47 32.31
N LEU A 478 26.34 10.03 31.55
CA LEU A 478 24.98 9.88 32.07
C LEU A 478 24.89 8.69 33.03
N LYS A 479 24.13 8.85 34.11
CA LYS A 479 23.86 7.78 35.08
C LYS A 479 22.42 7.30 34.94
N SER A 480 22.22 5.99 35.01
CA SER A 480 20.87 5.41 34.90
C SER A 480 19.94 5.86 36.03
N GLU A 481 20.51 6.22 37.18
CA GLU A 481 19.78 6.74 38.35
C GLU A 481 19.22 8.16 38.19
N ASP A 482 19.68 8.90 37.17
CA ASP A 482 19.18 10.24 36.84
C ASP A 482 17.86 10.21 36.06
N PHE A 483 17.36 9.01 35.73
CA PHE A 483 16.16 8.82 34.92
C PHE A 483 15.14 7.91 35.61
N GLU A 484 13.87 8.29 35.50
CA GLU A 484 12.72 7.61 36.10
C GLU A 484 11.59 7.46 35.07
N LEU A 485 10.62 6.61 35.36
CA LEU A 485 9.44 6.35 34.52
C LEU A 485 8.21 7.04 35.10
N ILE A 486 7.32 7.43 34.19
CA ILE A 486 5.94 7.81 34.51
C ILE A 486 4.99 6.90 33.74
N CYS A 487 3.82 6.60 34.32
CA CYS A 487 2.81 5.74 33.72
C CYS A 487 1.41 6.08 34.25
N PRO A 488 0.35 5.76 33.48
CA PRO A 488 -1.04 5.98 33.90
C PRO A 488 -1.40 5.37 35.25
N GLU A 489 -0.80 4.23 35.58
CA GLU A 489 -1.07 3.45 36.80
C GLU A 489 -0.47 4.08 38.06
N SER A 490 0.47 5.01 37.93
CA SER A 490 1.10 5.74 39.03
C SER A 490 1.14 7.25 38.70
N PRO A 491 -0.03 7.91 38.68
CA PRO A 491 -0.17 9.15 37.94
C PRO A 491 0.48 10.38 38.60
N ASP A 492 0.74 10.29 39.91
CA ASP A 492 1.30 11.37 40.74
C ASP A 492 2.75 11.13 41.18
N THR A 493 3.36 10.01 40.77
CA THR A 493 4.72 9.63 41.19
C THR A 493 5.58 9.19 40.01
N THR A 494 6.88 9.11 40.26
CA THR A 494 7.85 8.50 39.34
C THR A 494 8.28 7.13 39.89
N VAL A 495 8.71 6.25 38.98
CA VAL A 495 9.13 4.88 39.30
C VAL A 495 10.54 4.65 38.73
N LYS A 496 11.36 3.81 39.37
CA LYS A 496 12.70 3.49 38.85
C LYS A 496 12.62 2.87 37.45
N HIS A 497 13.57 3.21 36.57
CA HIS A 497 13.61 2.68 35.20
C HIS A 497 13.67 1.15 35.13
N THR A 498 14.22 0.48 36.14
CA THR A 498 14.27 -0.99 36.24
C THR A 498 12.92 -1.65 36.54
N GLU A 499 11.92 -0.90 37.01
CA GLU A 499 10.57 -1.40 37.33
C GLU A 499 9.58 -1.24 36.17
N PHE A 500 10.08 -1.15 34.93
CA PHE A 500 9.28 -1.02 33.71
C PHE A 500 8.16 -2.07 33.58
N GLY A 501 8.34 -3.28 34.11
CA GLY A 501 7.30 -4.32 34.10
C GLY A 501 6.02 -3.91 34.84
N LYS A 502 6.12 -3.02 35.84
CA LYS A 502 4.98 -2.45 36.57
C LYS A 502 4.56 -1.07 36.04
N CYS A 503 5.50 -0.31 35.45
CA CYS A 503 5.27 1.04 34.93
C CYS A 503 5.69 1.13 33.46
N ASN A 504 4.73 0.88 32.57
CA ASN A 504 4.89 0.94 31.12
C ASN A 504 3.58 1.38 30.48
N LEU A 505 3.63 1.77 29.21
CA LEU A 505 2.45 2.16 28.44
C LEU A 505 1.83 0.95 27.72
N ALA A 506 2.67 0.06 27.20
CA ALA A 506 2.25 -1.20 26.59
C ALA A 506 3.46 -2.13 26.37
N LYS A 507 3.17 -3.43 26.24
CA LYS A 507 4.06 -4.43 25.63
C LYS A 507 3.73 -4.51 24.13
N VAL A 508 4.71 -4.35 23.26
CA VAL A 508 4.54 -4.26 21.80
C VAL A 508 5.46 -5.25 21.06
N PRO A 509 5.09 -5.67 19.84
CA PRO A 509 5.96 -6.52 19.01
C PRO A 509 7.28 -5.83 18.67
N ALA A 510 8.34 -6.63 18.52
CA ALA A 510 9.64 -6.16 18.06
C ALA A 510 9.61 -5.70 16.58
N HIS A 511 10.73 -5.17 16.12
CA HIS A 511 10.91 -4.86 14.70
C HIS A 511 10.87 -6.14 13.86
N ALA A 512 10.33 -6.02 12.65
CA ALA A 512 10.24 -7.13 11.71
C ALA A 512 10.57 -6.71 10.29
N VAL A 513 11.08 -7.66 9.53
CA VAL A 513 11.19 -7.57 8.07
C VAL A 513 9.83 -7.82 7.46
N ILE A 514 9.38 -6.89 6.64
CA ILE A 514 8.13 -6.99 5.87
C ILE A 514 8.45 -7.19 4.37
N THR A 515 7.61 -7.95 3.69
CA THR A 515 7.72 -8.26 2.25
C THR A 515 6.34 -8.61 1.68
N ARG A 516 6.25 -8.77 0.36
CA ARG A 516 5.13 -9.45 -0.28
C ARG A 516 5.20 -10.97 -0.03
N GLU A 517 4.05 -11.63 -0.05
CA GLU A 517 3.96 -13.08 0.15
C GLU A 517 4.68 -13.87 -0.96
N ASP A 518 4.64 -13.38 -2.21
CA ASP A 518 5.32 -14.01 -3.36
C ASP A 518 6.87 -13.98 -3.22
N ALA A 519 7.42 -12.95 -2.56
CA ALA A 519 8.85 -12.80 -2.31
C ALA A 519 9.31 -13.38 -0.95
N ARG A 520 8.39 -13.87 -0.10
CA ARG A 520 8.69 -14.40 1.25
C ARG A 520 9.87 -15.37 1.25
N LYS A 521 9.85 -16.36 0.36
CA LYS A 521 10.84 -17.43 0.31
C LYS A 521 12.24 -16.88 0.00
N ASP A 522 12.35 -15.98 -0.96
CA ASP A 522 13.62 -15.43 -1.39
C ASP A 522 14.21 -14.49 -0.33
N VAL A 523 13.38 -13.62 0.25
CA VAL A 523 13.77 -12.72 1.34
C VAL A 523 14.28 -13.50 2.56
N VAL A 524 13.55 -14.53 3.00
CA VAL A 524 13.96 -15.38 4.12
C VAL A 524 15.28 -16.09 3.82
N ASN A 525 15.44 -16.63 2.61
CA ASN A 525 16.66 -17.34 2.22
C ASN A 525 17.89 -16.41 2.21
N VAL A 526 17.77 -15.24 1.57
CA VAL A 526 18.87 -14.26 1.52
C VAL A 526 19.25 -13.80 2.91
N LEU A 527 18.28 -13.49 3.78
CA LEU A 527 18.58 -13.05 5.14
C LEU A 527 19.17 -14.16 6.02
N LYS A 528 18.73 -15.41 5.88
CA LYS A 528 19.38 -16.56 6.56
C LYS A 528 20.85 -16.69 6.13
N GLN A 529 21.13 -16.53 4.83
CA GLN A 529 22.52 -16.54 4.33
C GLN A 529 23.32 -15.32 4.80
N ALA A 530 22.73 -14.13 4.82
CA ALA A 530 23.38 -12.91 5.28
C ALA A 530 23.84 -13.03 6.74
N GLN A 531 23.02 -13.64 7.60
CA GLN A 531 23.35 -13.88 9.00
C GLN A 531 24.51 -14.85 9.21
N LEU A 532 24.68 -15.84 8.33
CA LEU A 532 25.79 -16.79 8.39
C LEU A 532 27.10 -16.18 7.90
N ASN A 533 27.02 -15.26 6.94
CA ASN A 533 28.18 -14.77 6.19
C ASN A 533 28.66 -13.38 6.62
N SER A 534 27.88 -12.63 7.42
CA SER A 534 28.22 -11.27 7.82
C SER A 534 28.10 -11.06 9.33
N ASP A 535 29.24 -10.85 10.00
CA ASP A 535 29.31 -10.46 11.41
C ASP A 535 28.98 -8.97 11.64
N LYS A 536 28.76 -8.22 10.55
CA LYS A 536 28.47 -6.78 10.55
C LYS A 536 27.00 -6.45 10.27
N LEU A 537 26.16 -7.44 9.97
CA LEU A 537 24.75 -7.22 9.63
C LEU A 537 24.03 -6.35 10.67
N PHE A 538 24.19 -6.70 11.95
CA PHE A 538 23.60 -5.99 13.09
C PHE A 538 24.57 -5.01 13.77
N LYS A 539 25.61 -4.54 13.07
CA LYS A 539 26.52 -3.51 13.59
C LYS A 539 26.47 -2.29 12.69
N SER A 540 26.45 -1.11 13.27
CA SER A 540 26.48 0.16 12.54
C SER A 540 27.77 0.93 12.83
N GLU A 541 28.33 1.56 11.81
CA GLU A 541 29.52 2.41 11.90
C GLU A 541 29.11 3.88 11.68
N GLY A 542 29.61 4.79 12.51
CA GLY A 542 29.26 6.22 12.47
C GLY A 542 27.87 6.51 13.07
N GLU A 543 26.82 6.19 12.33
CA GLU A 543 25.43 6.25 12.80
C GLU A 543 25.01 4.91 13.45
N ARG A 544 23.84 4.87 14.08
CA ARG A 544 23.35 3.69 14.83
C ARG A 544 22.05 3.14 14.27
N ASN A 545 21.82 1.85 14.53
CA ASN A 545 20.62 1.11 14.13
C ASN A 545 20.30 1.23 12.63
N LEU A 546 21.34 1.17 11.78
CA LEU A 546 21.20 1.22 10.33
C LEU A 546 20.74 -0.14 9.81
N LEU A 547 19.66 -0.19 9.02
CA LEU A 547 18.99 -1.42 8.52
C LEU A 547 18.31 -2.26 9.61
N PHE A 548 19.03 -2.56 10.69
CA PHE A 548 18.56 -3.34 11.85
C PHE A 548 19.05 -2.69 13.14
N SER A 549 18.42 -3.00 14.27
CA SER A 549 18.91 -2.56 15.59
C SER A 549 20.28 -3.15 15.90
N ASP A 550 21.18 -2.34 16.46
CA ASP A 550 22.55 -2.80 16.81
C ASP A 550 22.56 -3.83 17.95
N THR A 551 21.45 -3.94 18.67
CA THR A 551 21.26 -4.92 19.75
C THR A 551 20.78 -6.28 19.25
N THR A 552 20.50 -6.42 17.95
CA THR A 552 19.93 -7.63 17.37
C THR A 552 20.97 -8.76 17.35
N LYS A 553 20.53 -9.93 17.79
CA LYS A 553 21.33 -11.15 17.88
C LYS A 553 21.09 -12.06 16.68
N CYS A 554 19.86 -12.09 16.19
CA CYS A 554 19.48 -12.77 14.97
C CYS A 554 18.13 -12.23 14.47
N LEU A 555 17.84 -12.53 13.21
CA LEU A 555 16.55 -12.51 12.58
C LEU A 555 15.97 -13.92 12.65
N GLN A 556 14.85 -14.06 13.33
CA GLN A 556 14.12 -15.31 13.44
C GLN A 556 12.96 -15.32 12.43
N GLU A 557 12.83 -16.37 11.63
CA GLU A 557 11.66 -16.52 10.75
C GLU A 557 10.37 -16.63 11.56
N THR A 558 9.32 -15.95 11.11
CA THR A 558 7.97 -16.07 11.66
C THR A 558 7.00 -16.63 10.63
N THR A 559 6.19 -17.59 11.06
CA THR A 559 5.07 -18.15 10.30
C THR A 559 3.72 -17.66 10.83
N GLN A 560 3.74 -16.74 11.80
CA GLN A 560 2.53 -16.16 12.38
C GLN A 560 1.80 -15.30 11.35
N THR A 561 0.48 -15.32 11.40
CA THR A 561 -0.35 -14.35 10.68
C THR A 561 -0.09 -12.94 11.23
N LEU A 562 -0.38 -11.90 10.45
CA LEU A 562 -0.25 -10.51 10.90
C LEU A 562 -0.95 -10.25 12.24
N LYS A 563 -2.15 -10.82 12.42
CA LYS A 563 -2.96 -10.64 13.63
C LYS A 563 -2.34 -11.33 14.86
N GLU A 564 -1.73 -12.49 14.66
CA GLU A 564 -1.01 -13.20 15.73
C GLU A 564 0.28 -12.45 16.09
N PHE A 565 1.04 -12.00 15.08
CA PHE A 565 2.28 -11.27 15.26
C PHE A 565 2.07 -9.95 16.01
N LEU A 566 1.08 -9.15 15.61
CA LEU A 566 0.80 -7.87 16.23
C LEU A 566 0.07 -8.02 17.57
N THR A 567 -0.67 -9.11 17.76
CA THR A 567 -1.63 -9.33 18.86
C THR A 567 -2.88 -8.43 18.78
N LYS A 568 -4.01 -8.95 19.26
CA LYS A 568 -5.28 -8.19 19.28
C LYS A 568 -5.19 -6.93 20.14
N ASN A 569 -4.59 -7.01 21.33
CA ASN A 569 -4.52 -5.87 22.25
C ASN A 569 -3.80 -4.66 21.65
N TYR A 570 -2.72 -4.92 20.91
CA TYR A 570 -1.96 -3.89 20.23
C TYR A 570 -2.74 -3.34 19.02
N ILE A 571 -3.38 -4.20 18.21
CA ILE A 571 -4.26 -3.74 17.12
C ILE A 571 -5.36 -2.81 17.65
N ASP A 572 -6.07 -3.21 18.70
CA ASP A 572 -7.15 -2.42 19.32
C ASP A 572 -6.60 -1.07 19.87
N MET A 573 -5.35 -1.03 20.33
CA MET A 573 -4.67 0.19 20.77
C MET A 573 -4.35 1.11 19.59
N ILE A 574 -3.81 0.58 18.50
CA ILE A 574 -3.51 1.33 17.28
C ILE A 574 -4.77 1.87 16.62
N GLU A 575 -5.83 1.05 16.51
CA GLU A 575 -7.09 1.45 15.88
C GLU A 575 -7.76 2.63 16.61
N ARG A 576 -7.67 2.66 17.95
CA ARG A 576 -8.12 3.82 18.74
C ARG A 576 -7.40 5.13 18.39
N THR A 577 -6.11 5.08 18.04
CA THR A 577 -5.38 6.30 17.63
C THR A 577 -5.91 6.90 16.33
N TYR A 578 -6.45 6.06 15.44
CA TYR A 578 -7.04 6.51 14.19
C TYR A 578 -8.47 7.04 14.39
N GLU A 579 -9.22 6.50 15.34
CA GLU A 579 -10.56 7.02 15.69
C GLU A 579 -10.51 8.43 16.32
N THR A 580 -9.48 8.73 17.12
CA THR A 580 -9.36 10.02 17.83
C THR A 580 -8.59 11.09 17.05
N GLY A 581 -7.82 10.68 16.04
CA GLY A 581 -6.98 11.55 15.23
C GLY A 581 -7.66 12.07 13.97
N GLN A 582 -8.62 12.99 14.11
CA GLN A 582 -9.08 13.77 12.95
C GLN A 582 -7.89 14.59 12.39
N GLY A 583 -7.47 14.31 11.16
CA GLY A 583 -6.72 15.30 10.37
C GLY A 583 -5.55 14.90 9.49
N GLU A 584 -5.14 13.63 9.33
CA GLU A 584 -4.24 13.27 8.21
C GLU A 584 -4.26 11.76 7.91
N PRO A 585 -4.85 11.32 6.78
CA PRO A 585 -4.89 9.92 6.40
C PRO A 585 -3.49 9.42 6.01
N GLY A 586 -2.83 8.70 6.94
CA GLY A 586 -1.74 7.80 6.59
C GLY A 586 -2.23 6.66 5.70
N ILE A 587 -1.32 5.86 5.11
CA ILE A 587 -1.64 4.76 4.19
C ILE A 587 -2.78 3.85 4.69
N GLN A 588 -2.92 3.67 6.01
CA GLN A 588 -4.01 2.92 6.62
C GLN A 588 -5.40 3.37 6.15
N CYS A 589 -5.65 4.68 6.14
CA CYS A 589 -6.94 5.23 5.70
C CYS A 589 -7.18 5.00 4.22
N ILE A 590 -6.13 4.87 3.39
CA ILE A 590 -6.28 4.66 1.94
C ILE A 590 -6.91 3.30 1.67
N TYR A 591 -6.47 2.23 2.32
CA TYR A 591 -7.02 0.89 2.11
C TYR A 591 -8.45 0.74 2.66
N ASP A 592 -8.71 1.24 3.87
CA ASP A 592 -10.05 1.18 4.47
C ASP A 592 -11.06 2.06 3.68
N PHE A 593 -10.61 3.22 3.18
CA PHE A 593 -11.38 4.08 2.28
C PHE A 593 -11.62 3.43 0.90
N LEU A 594 -10.62 2.75 0.33
CA LEU A 594 -10.80 1.96 -0.89
C LEU A 594 -11.76 0.79 -0.67
N GLN A 595 -11.85 0.23 0.53
CA GLN A 595 -12.82 -0.80 0.89
C GLN A 595 -14.23 -0.23 1.09
N TYR A 596 -14.35 0.99 1.62
CA TYR A 596 -15.60 1.75 1.69
C TYR A 596 -16.16 2.08 0.30
N LEU A 597 -15.33 2.60 -0.62
CA LEU A 597 -15.70 2.85 -2.02
C LEU A 597 -16.25 1.59 -2.72
N MET A 598 -15.82 0.39 -2.29
CA MET A 598 -16.32 -0.86 -2.87
C MET A 598 -17.63 -1.38 -2.27
N ASN A 599 -17.97 -0.99 -1.04
CA ASN A 599 -19.02 -1.62 -0.23
C ASN A 599 -20.24 -0.72 0.00
N SER A 600 -20.30 0.47 -0.57
CA SER A 600 -21.40 1.43 -0.35
C SER A 600 -22.73 1.00 -0.99
N ARG A 601 -23.47 0.14 -0.27
CA ARG A 601 -24.92 0.32 -0.09
C ARG A 601 -25.16 0.92 1.28
N SER A 602 -25.49 2.21 1.30
CA SER A 602 -26.12 2.96 2.40
C SER A 602 -25.69 2.58 3.83
N LYS A 603 -24.52 3.04 4.26
CA LYS A 603 -24.35 3.48 5.66
C LYS A 603 -23.50 4.74 5.67
N GLN A 604 -24.15 5.82 6.10
CA GLN A 604 -23.55 7.10 6.44
C GLN A 604 -22.58 6.83 7.59
N MET A 605 -21.28 6.87 7.31
CA MET A 605 -20.26 7.09 8.33
C MET A 605 -19.79 8.51 8.12
N ASP A 606 -20.05 9.36 9.11
CA ASP A 606 -19.52 10.71 9.16
C ASP A 606 -18.01 10.61 9.40
N PHE A 607 -17.21 10.78 8.34
CA PHE A 607 -15.77 10.99 8.43
C PHE A 607 -15.46 12.44 8.01
N CYS A 608 -14.86 13.20 8.94
CA CYS A 608 -14.21 14.50 8.73
C CYS A 608 -12.74 14.37 9.11
#